data_AF-V5AUI1-F1
#
_entry.id   AF-V5AUI1-F1
#
_cell.length_a   1.000
_cell.length_b   1.000
_cell.length_c   1.000
_cell.angle_alpha   90.00
_cell.angle_beta   90.00
_cell.angle_gamma   90.00
#
_symmetry.space_group_name_H-M   'P 1'
#
loop_
_entity.id
_entity.type
_entity.pdbx_description
1 polymer ?
#
loop_
_entity_poly.entity_id
_entity_poly.type
_entity_poly.pdbx_seq_one_letter_code
_entity_poly.pdbx_strand_id
1 'polypeptide(L)'
;MLCTKRSLYNVFSTRLALRPVFLPMNQKAISLVVAAFGRSKYLDKKLFDKFVRRMQEYSDDLEAPELMLTIRGFSRVMLLNDQLYNELGNKAAEKANDFPLDSKCALLASFGSLGIEHEKLATRVLDGIVEKLPELGDANKAVDVMTSLWQMHHELETDPRVDQLANWIAEQSEELTGDAIGKLCAILNDRNWRHVPLVKAMAEQSVRLQLQQSVSAECCRAVLDTLGTFMIHHQGARENLSALGRSVSKERIQLSEEEEQQVQLLLRR
;
A
#
# COMPACT_ATOMS: atom_id res chain seq x y z
N MET A 1 -28.40 13.93 24.87
CA MET A 1 -27.09 13.28 24.65
C MET A 1 -27.09 12.76 23.22
N LEU A 2 -26.31 13.35 22.31
CA LEU A 2 -26.30 12.90 20.91
C LEU A 2 -25.53 11.59 20.81
N CYS A 3 -26.20 10.52 20.37
CA CYS A 3 -25.58 9.23 20.13
C CYS A 3 -24.69 9.33 18.88
N THR A 4 -23.38 9.25 19.08
CA THR A 4 -22.39 9.22 18.00
C THR A 4 -21.91 7.79 17.77
N LYS A 5 -21.35 7.50 16.58
CA LYS A 5 -20.70 6.20 16.31
C LYS A 5 -19.68 5.87 17.41
N ARG A 6 -18.86 6.85 17.82
CA ARG A 6 -17.86 6.67 18.88
C ARG A 6 -18.48 6.34 20.24
N SER A 7 -19.60 6.96 20.61
CA SER A 7 -20.28 6.62 21.88
C SER A 7 -20.85 5.21 21.88
N LEU A 8 -21.33 4.70 20.74
CA LEU A 8 -21.76 3.30 20.62
C LEU A 8 -20.59 2.34 20.81
N TYR A 9 -19.46 2.58 20.15
CA TYR A 9 -18.26 1.73 20.31
C TYR A 9 -17.69 1.77 21.74
N ASN A 10 -17.76 2.90 22.45
CA ASN A 10 -17.42 2.97 23.88
C ASN A 10 -18.33 2.05 24.73
N VAL A 11 -19.63 2.06 24.46
CA VAL A 11 -20.58 1.20 25.18
C VAL A 11 -20.32 -0.27 24.86
N PHE A 12 -20.15 -0.60 23.58
CA PHE A 12 -19.83 -1.97 23.16
C PHE A 12 -18.50 -2.45 23.75
N SER A 13 -17.43 -1.64 23.72
CA SER A 13 -16.14 -2.03 24.29
C SER A 13 -16.25 -2.31 25.79
N THR A 14 -16.94 -1.44 26.51
CA THR A 14 -17.17 -1.59 27.95
C THR A 14 -17.95 -2.87 28.26
N ARG A 15 -19.01 -3.17 27.49
CA ARG A 15 -19.83 -4.37 27.68
C ARG A 15 -19.08 -5.65 27.30
N LEU A 16 -18.34 -5.63 26.20
CA LEU A 16 -17.51 -6.76 25.75
C LEU A 16 -16.37 -7.06 26.73
N ALA A 17 -15.82 -6.04 27.40
CA ALA A 17 -14.76 -6.22 28.38
C ALA A 17 -15.22 -6.90 29.68
N LEU A 18 -16.53 -6.99 29.93
CA LEU A 18 -17.09 -7.67 31.11
C LEU A 18 -16.80 -9.17 31.04
N ARG A 19 -16.28 -9.72 32.15
CA ARG A 19 -15.90 -11.14 32.26
C ARG A 19 -16.97 -12.13 31.77
N PRO A 20 -18.28 -11.96 32.08
CA PRO A 20 -19.31 -12.89 31.60
C PRO A 20 -19.53 -12.86 30.09
N VAL A 21 -19.17 -11.76 29.42
CA VAL A 21 -19.28 -11.61 27.97
C VAL A 21 -18.00 -12.08 27.29
N PHE A 22 -16.84 -11.67 27.81
CA PHE A 22 -15.54 -11.97 27.21
C PHE A 22 -15.17 -13.46 27.29
N LEU A 23 -15.32 -14.10 28.45
CA LEU A 23 -14.86 -15.47 28.67
C LEU A 23 -15.47 -16.53 27.72
N PRO A 24 -16.77 -16.52 27.42
CA PRO A 24 -17.35 -17.49 26.50
C PRO A 24 -17.04 -17.21 25.02
N MET A 25 -16.39 -16.09 24.69
CA MET A 25 -16.04 -15.81 23.28
C MET A 25 -15.00 -16.79 22.77
N ASN A 26 -15.35 -17.50 21.69
CA ASN A 26 -14.40 -18.27 20.92
C ASN A 26 -13.60 -17.35 19.96
N GLN A 27 -12.58 -17.91 19.31
CA GLN A 27 -11.70 -17.12 18.46
C GLN A 27 -12.42 -16.52 17.27
N LYS A 28 -13.37 -17.24 16.66
CA LYS A 28 -14.19 -16.72 15.55
C LYS A 28 -14.95 -15.46 15.96
N ALA A 29 -15.56 -15.46 17.14
CA ALA A 29 -16.25 -14.29 17.68
C ALA A 29 -15.27 -13.13 17.92
N ILE A 30 -14.09 -13.40 18.44
CA ILE A 30 -13.05 -12.38 18.65
C ILE A 30 -12.57 -11.81 17.30
N SER A 31 -12.30 -12.64 16.29
CA SER A 31 -11.93 -12.20 14.93
C SER A 31 -12.97 -11.26 14.33
N LEU A 32 -14.26 -11.59 14.47
CA LEU A 32 -15.36 -10.75 13.99
C LEU A 32 -15.40 -9.40 14.72
N VAL A 33 -15.26 -9.41 16.05
CA VAL A 33 -15.25 -8.19 16.86
C VAL A 33 -14.04 -7.32 16.52
N VAL A 34 -12.84 -7.90 16.47
CA VAL A 34 -11.60 -7.19 16.09
C VAL A 34 -11.74 -6.58 14.70
N ALA A 35 -12.29 -7.32 13.73
CA ALA A 35 -12.56 -6.78 12.39
C ALA A 35 -13.58 -5.62 12.39
N ALA A 36 -14.66 -5.72 13.20
CA ALA A 36 -15.67 -4.67 13.31
C ALA A 36 -15.11 -3.39 13.94
N PHE A 37 -14.30 -3.53 14.99
CA PHE A 37 -13.59 -2.42 15.63
C PHE A 37 -12.56 -1.80 14.69
N GLY A 38 -11.78 -2.62 13.97
CA GLY A 38 -10.84 -2.18 12.94
C GLY A 38 -11.49 -1.40 11.81
N ARG A 39 -12.66 -1.84 11.30
CA ARG A 39 -13.41 -1.08 10.29
C ARG A 39 -13.84 0.30 10.79
N SER A 40 -14.12 0.43 12.08
CA SER A 40 -14.46 1.72 12.71
C SER A 40 -13.25 2.54 13.15
N LYS A 41 -12.02 2.01 12.99
CA LYS A 41 -10.78 2.59 13.51
C LYS A 41 -10.88 2.95 15.00
N TYR A 42 -11.56 2.10 15.78
CA TYR A 42 -11.77 2.31 17.21
C TYR A 42 -10.92 1.34 18.01
N LEU A 43 -10.09 1.88 18.91
CA LEU A 43 -9.19 1.13 19.78
C LEU A 43 -9.53 1.40 21.25
N ASP A 44 -10.06 0.37 21.92
CA ASP A 44 -10.03 0.29 23.39
C ASP A 44 -8.83 -0.56 23.77
N LYS A 45 -7.75 0.11 24.21
CA LYS A 45 -6.46 -0.57 24.47
C LYS A 45 -6.60 -1.74 25.43
N LYS A 46 -7.37 -1.59 26.51
CA LYS A 46 -7.53 -2.65 27.52
C LYS A 46 -8.28 -3.86 26.95
N LEU A 47 -9.30 -3.63 26.13
CA LEU A 47 -10.02 -4.70 25.46
C LEU A 47 -9.14 -5.39 24.42
N PHE A 48 -8.40 -4.63 23.62
CA PHE A 48 -7.51 -5.17 22.60
C PHE A 48 -6.36 -5.96 23.21
N ASP A 49 -5.76 -5.52 24.32
CA ASP A 49 -4.74 -6.29 25.05
C ASP A 49 -5.27 -7.67 25.48
N LYS A 50 -6.56 -7.76 25.85
CA LYS A 50 -7.21 -9.05 26.14
C LYS A 50 -7.42 -9.89 24.89
N PHE A 51 -7.85 -9.28 23.77
CA PHE A 51 -7.99 -9.99 22.49
C PHE A 51 -6.66 -10.52 21.99
N VAL A 52 -5.58 -9.75 22.11
CA VAL A 52 -4.22 -10.19 21.75
C VAL A 52 -3.84 -11.43 22.53
N ARG A 53 -3.89 -11.40 23.87
CA ARG A 53 -3.56 -12.58 24.70
C ARG A 53 -4.38 -13.80 24.32
N ARG A 54 -5.69 -13.61 24.14
CA ARG A 54 -6.61 -14.69 23.79
C ARG A 54 -6.34 -15.24 22.39
N MET A 55 -5.94 -14.41 21.43
CA MET A 55 -5.54 -14.84 20.09
C MET A 55 -4.22 -15.60 20.11
N GLN A 56 -3.23 -15.14 20.88
CA GLN A 56 -1.96 -15.84 21.02
C GLN A 56 -2.14 -17.23 21.64
N GLU A 57 -2.97 -17.35 22.68
CA GLU A 57 -3.22 -18.62 23.38
C GLU A 57 -3.91 -19.70 22.53
N TYR A 58 -4.70 -19.34 21.52
CA TYR A 58 -5.49 -20.32 20.73
C TYR A 58 -5.53 -20.00 19.24
N SER A 59 -4.46 -19.42 18.70
CA SER A 59 -4.43 -19.05 17.28
C SER A 59 -4.36 -20.29 16.37
N ASP A 60 -4.05 -21.48 16.89
CA ASP A 60 -3.89 -22.72 16.10
C ASP A 60 -5.21 -23.16 15.42
N ASP A 61 -6.35 -22.80 16.02
CA ASP A 61 -7.69 -23.18 15.54
C ASP A 61 -8.26 -22.20 14.50
N LEU A 62 -7.48 -21.19 14.08
CA LEU A 62 -7.95 -20.17 13.15
C LEU A 62 -7.83 -20.65 11.70
N GLU A 63 -8.96 -20.67 10.99
CA GLU A 63 -8.98 -20.86 9.54
C GLU A 63 -8.66 -19.56 8.80
N ALA A 64 -8.40 -19.68 7.50
CA ALA A 64 -8.00 -18.54 6.65
C ALA A 64 -8.96 -17.32 6.76
N PRO A 65 -10.31 -17.47 6.74
CA PRO A 65 -11.20 -16.33 6.89
C PRO A 65 -11.04 -15.60 8.23
N GLU A 66 -10.89 -16.35 9.33
CA GLU A 66 -10.69 -15.79 10.65
C GLU A 66 -9.31 -15.12 10.78
N LEU A 67 -8.24 -15.73 10.26
CA LEU A 67 -6.91 -15.12 10.20
C LEU A 67 -6.94 -13.78 9.46
N MET A 68 -7.59 -13.73 8.28
CA MET A 68 -7.76 -12.49 7.51
C MET A 68 -8.49 -11.41 8.31
N LEU A 69 -9.60 -11.76 8.97
CA LEU A 69 -10.38 -10.83 9.78
C LEU A 69 -9.57 -10.30 10.97
N THR A 70 -8.87 -11.18 11.66
CA THR A 70 -8.03 -10.84 12.82
C THR A 70 -6.88 -9.90 12.41
N ILE A 71 -6.05 -10.31 11.44
CA ILE A 71 -4.89 -9.55 10.97
C ILE A 71 -5.32 -8.17 10.48
N ARG A 72 -6.35 -8.11 9.62
CA ARG A 72 -6.85 -6.84 9.06
C ARG A 72 -7.52 -5.96 10.12
N GLY A 73 -8.15 -6.56 11.12
CA GLY A 73 -8.79 -5.82 12.21
C GLY A 73 -7.76 -5.14 13.11
N PHE A 74 -6.71 -5.87 13.49
CA PHE A 74 -5.60 -5.32 14.26
C PHE A 74 -4.79 -4.28 13.48
N SER A 75 -4.51 -4.52 12.19
CA SER A 75 -3.74 -3.57 11.38
C SER A 75 -4.45 -2.23 11.23
N ARG A 76 -5.77 -2.23 11.04
CA ARG A 76 -6.57 -1.00 10.89
C ARG A 76 -6.64 -0.13 12.14
N VAL A 77 -6.49 -0.70 13.32
CA VAL A 77 -6.38 0.09 14.57
C VAL A 77 -4.95 0.49 14.89
N MET A 78 -3.98 0.19 14.01
CA MET A 78 -2.56 0.51 14.15
C MET A 78 -1.98 -0.01 15.47
N LEU A 79 -2.47 -1.18 15.92
CA LEU A 79 -1.90 -1.84 17.10
C LEU A 79 -0.61 -2.52 16.66
N LEU A 80 0.53 -2.01 17.11
CA LEU A 80 1.84 -2.62 16.90
C LEU A 80 2.10 -3.69 17.97
N ASN A 81 2.20 -4.94 17.54
CA ASN A 81 2.52 -6.07 18.40
C ASN A 81 3.24 -7.14 17.57
N ASP A 82 4.57 -7.07 17.56
CA ASP A 82 5.40 -7.90 16.69
C ASP A 82 5.18 -9.40 16.92
N GLN A 83 5.00 -9.80 18.19
CA GLN A 83 4.75 -11.19 18.53
C GLN A 83 3.43 -11.69 17.93
N LEU A 84 2.36 -10.92 18.04
CA LEU A 84 1.06 -11.26 17.48
C LEU A 84 1.14 -11.38 15.95
N TYR A 85 1.77 -10.42 15.26
CA TYR A 85 1.87 -10.47 13.80
C TYR A 85 2.80 -11.57 13.32
N ASN A 86 3.86 -11.90 14.07
CA ASN A 86 4.70 -13.05 13.77
C ASN A 86 3.91 -14.36 13.91
N GLU A 87 3.15 -14.55 15.00
CA GLU A 87 2.33 -15.75 15.20
C GLU A 87 1.22 -15.89 14.14
N LEU A 88 0.44 -14.83 13.94
CA LEU A 88 -0.65 -14.83 12.95
C LEU A 88 -0.13 -14.91 11.51
N GLY A 89 0.99 -14.25 11.22
CA GLY A 89 1.65 -14.28 9.91
C GLY A 89 2.19 -15.66 9.57
N ASN A 90 2.79 -16.37 10.53
CA ASN A 90 3.25 -17.75 10.32
C ASN A 90 2.09 -18.69 9.97
N LYS A 91 0.95 -18.54 10.64
CA LYS A 91 -0.26 -19.34 10.39
C LYS A 91 -0.92 -19.00 9.07
N ALA A 92 -0.99 -17.71 8.73
CA ALA A 92 -1.46 -17.27 7.43
C ALA A 92 -0.55 -17.76 6.30
N ALA A 93 0.77 -17.82 6.50
CA ALA A 93 1.71 -18.38 5.53
C ALA A 93 1.52 -19.89 5.34
N GLU A 94 1.23 -20.64 6.40
CA GLU A 94 0.93 -22.08 6.34
C GLU A 94 -0.37 -22.38 5.58
N LYS A 95 -1.36 -21.48 5.70
CA LYS A 95 -2.65 -21.57 5.03
C LYS A 95 -2.72 -20.72 3.75
N ALA A 96 -1.59 -20.29 3.17
CA ALA A 96 -1.56 -19.32 2.08
C ALA A 96 -2.42 -19.71 0.86
N ASN A 97 -2.51 -21.02 0.58
CA ASN A 97 -3.31 -21.57 -0.52
C ASN A 97 -4.82 -21.53 -0.27
N ASP A 98 -5.25 -21.44 0.98
CA ASP A 98 -6.67 -21.39 1.37
C ASP A 98 -7.27 -19.98 1.21
N PHE A 99 -6.41 -18.97 1.05
CA PHE A 99 -6.86 -17.59 0.85
C PHE A 99 -7.22 -17.33 -0.62
N PRO A 100 -8.39 -16.72 -0.89
CA PRO A 100 -8.69 -16.18 -2.22
C PRO A 100 -7.72 -15.04 -2.57
N LEU A 101 -7.59 -14.74 -3.87
CA LEU A 101 -6.63 -13.75 -4.38
C LEU A 101 -6.75 -12.38 -3.71
N ASP A 102 -7.98 -11.85 -3.58
CA ASP A 102 -8.21 -10.57 -2.90
C ASP A 102 -7.76 -10.57 -1.43
N SER A 103 -7.88 -11.71 -0.73
CA SER A 103 -7.42 -11.85 0.65
C SER A 103 -5.90 -11.90 0.71
N LYS A 104 -5.23 -12.54 -0.26
CA LYS A 104 -3.76 -12.52 -0.38
C LYS A 104 -3.24 -11.10 -0.52
N CYS A 105 -3.80 -10.30 -1.42
CA CYS A 105 -3.45 -8.88 -1.56
C CYS A 105 -3.71 -8.10 -0.26
N ALA A 106 -4.85 -8.34 0.39
CA ALA A 106 -5.21 -7.66 1.64
C ALA A 106 -4.31 -8.05 2.84
N LEU A 107 -3.75 -9.26 2.86
CA LEU A 107 -2.77 -9.70 3.85
C LEU A 107 -1.48 -8.90 3.71
N LEU A 108 -0.90 -8.84 2.51
CA LEU A 108 0.30 -8.04 2.25
C LEU A 108 0.07 -6.57 2.62
N ALA A 109 -1.05 -5.99 2.19
CA ALA A 109 -1.40 -4.61 2.53
C ALA A 109 -1.55 -4.39 4.05
N SER A 110 -2.01 -5.38 4.81
CA SER A 110 -2.13 -5.28 6.26
C SER A 110 -0.76 -5.21 6.94
N PHE A 111 0.20 -6.03 6.52
CA PHE A 111 1.57 -6.01 7.03
C PHE A 111 2.34 -4.77 6.54
N GLY A 112 2.22 -4.43 5.26
CA GLY A 112 2.83 -3.22 4.68
C GLY A 112 2.36 -1.94 5.37
N SER A 113 1.06 -1.81 5.65
CA SER A 113 0.54 -0.62 6.36
C SER A 113 1.11 -0.39 7.77
N LEU A 114 1.70 -1.43 8.37
CA LEU A 114 2.33 -1.39 9.68
C LEU A 114 3.87 -1.34 9.60
N GLY A 115 4.44 -1.51 8.41
CA GLY A 115 5.89 -1.65 8.22
C GLY A 115 6.46 -2.92 8.86
N ILE A 116 5.67 -3.99 8.98
CA ILE A 116 6.11 -5.24 9.63
C ILE A 116 6.71 -6.18 8.58
N GLU A 117 7.98 -6.48 8.74
CA GLU A 117 8.67 -7.51 7.96
C GLU A 117 8.20 -8.91 8.38
N HIS A 118 7.79 -9.71 7.40
CA HIS A 118 7.42 -11.11 7.63
C HIS A 118 7.69 -11.96 6.39
N GLU A 119 8.96 -12.31 6.18
CA GLU A 119 9.45 -12.93 4.94
C GLU A 119 8.68 -14.20 4.53
N LYS A 120 8.44 -15.13 5.47
CA LYS A 120 7.68 -16.37 5.19
C LYS A 120 6.28 -16.09 4.63
N LEU A 121 5.61 -15.03 5.11
CA LEU A 121 4.28 -14.65 4.65
C LEU A 121 4.37 -13.95 3.31
N ALA A 122 5.28 -12.97 3.18
CA ALA A 122 5.51 -12.24 1.93
C ALA A 122 5.73 -13.21 0.77
N THR A 123 6.71 -14.11 0.92
CA THR A 123 7.06 -15.14 -0.07
C THR A 123 5.85 -16.03 -0.41
N ARG A 124 5.21 -16.67 0.58
CA ARG A 124 4.13 -17.64 0.31
C ARG A 124 2.88 -17.00 -0.31
N VAL A 125 2.55 -15.79 0.11
CA VAL A 125 1.39 -15.06 -0.40
C VAL A 125 1.69 -14.53 -1.80
N LEU A 126 2.92 -14.03 -2.04
CA LEU A 126 3.36 -13.57 -3.36
C LEU A 126 3.36 -14.70 -4.38
N ASP A 127 3.86 -15.90 -4.04
CA ASP A 127 3.80 -17.08 -4.91
C ASP A 127 2.37 -17.31 -5.42
N GLY A 128 1.41 -17.35 -4.48
CA GLY A 128 0.01 -17.58 -4.79
C GLY A 128 -0.70 -16.40 -5.46
N ILE A 129 -0.12 -15.19 -5.51
CA ILE A 129 -0.60 -14.06 -6.31
C ILE A 129 -0.06 -14.18 -7.73
N VAL A 130 1.24 -14.46 -7.88
CA VAL A 130 1.91 -14.57 -9.18
C VAL A 130 1.33 -15.74 -10.00
N GLU A 131 1.05 -16.87 -9.37
CA GLU A 131 0.36 -18.01 -10.03
C GLU A 131 -1.00 -17.63 -10.66
N LYS A 132 -1.67 -16.62 -10.12
CA LYS A 132 -3.00 -16.15 -10.55
C LYS A 132 -2.97 -14.70 -11.00
N LEU A 133 -1.81 -14.21 -11.43
CA LEU A 133 -1.61 -12.81 -11.78
C LEU A 133 -2.60 -12.30 -12.84
N PRO A 134 -2.93 -13.05 -13.91
CA PRO A 134 -3.94 -12.64 -14.87
C PRO A 134 -5.36 -12.50 -14.27
N GLU A 135 -5.67 -13.21 -13.18
CA GLU A 135 -6.98 -13.11 -12.50
C GLU A 135 -7.12 -11.83 -11.68
N LEU A 136 -6.04 -11.08 -11.45
CA LEU A 136 -6.07 -9.83 -10.68
C LEU A 136 -6.88 -8.74 -11.38
N GLY A 137 -6.82 -8.72 -12.72
CA GLY A 137 -7.66 -7.93 -13.62
C GLY A 137 -7.47 -6.41 -13.59
N ASP A 138 -6.54 -5.89 -12.78
CA ASP A 138 -6.29 -4.45 -12.64
C ASP A 138 -4.80 -4.21 -12.31
N ALA A 139 -4.10 -3.50 -13.19
CA ALA A 139 -2.69 -3.15 -13.01
C ALA A 139 -2.42 -2.39 -11.70
N ASN A 140 -3.35 -1.55 -11.25
CA ASN A 140 -3.20 -0.74 -10.04
C ASN A 140 -3.19 -1.62 -8.77
N LYS A 141 -3.92 -2.74 -8.76
CA LYS A 141 -3.85 -3.71 -7.65
C LYS A 141 -2.48 -4.36 -7.54
N ALA A 142 -1.84 -4.67 -8.68
CA ALA A 142 -0.49 -5.21 -8.70
C ALA A 142 0.52 -4.19 -8.16
N VAL A 143 0.33 -2.90 -8.49
CA VAL A 143 1.12 -1.82 -7.90
C VAL A 143 0.93 -1.74 -6.38
N ASP A 144 -0.31 -1.89 -5.88
CA ASP A 144 -0.57 -1.92 -4.44
C ASP A 144 0.10 -3.14 -3.75
N VAL A 145 0.18 -4.28 -4.42
CA VAL A 145 0.94 -5.46 -3.94
C VAL A 145 2.43 -5.13 -3.85
N MET A 146 3.04 -4.58 -4.90
CA MET A 146 4.45 -4.16 -4.88
C MET A 146 4.73 -3.12 -3.79
N THR A 147 3.82 -2.16 -3.64
CA THR A 147 3.90 -1.13 -2.58
C THR A 147 3.85 -1.76 -1.20
N SER A 148 3.00 -2.77 -1.00
CA SER A 148 2.89 -3.49 0.26
C SER A 148 4.17 -4.25 0.59
N LEU A 149 4.76 -4.94 -0.41
CA LEU A 149 6.03 -5.65 -0.26
C LEU A 149 7.18 -4.69 0.07
N TRP A 150 7.25 -3.55 -0.63
CA TRP A 150 8.21 -2.48 -0.34
C TRP A 150 8.11 -1.99 1.11
N GLN A 151 6.88 -1.72 1.58
CA GLN A 151 6.62 -1.28 2.95
C GLN A 151 6.92 -2.36 4.00
N MET A 152 6.80 -3.64 3.64
CA MET A 152 7.24 -4.77 4.48
C MET A 152 8.76 -4.96 4.47
N HIS A 153 9.52 -4.10 3.80
CA HIS A 153 10.96 -4.22 3.60
C HIS A 153 11.41 -5.49 2.86
N HIS A 154 10.50 -6.11 2.10
CA HIS A 154 10.82 -7.26 1.25
C HIS A 154 11.77 -6.85 0.12
N GLU A 155 12.68 -7.75 -0.27
CA GLU A 155 13.66 -7.49 -1.31
C GLU A 155 12.99 -7.58 -2.70
N LEU A 156 12.95 -6.46 -3.43
CA LEU A 156 12.21 -6.38 -4.69
C LEU A 156 13.09 -6.62 -5.92
N GLU A 157 14.36 -6.20 -5.85
CA GLU A 157 15.23 -6.06 -7.02
C GLU A 157 15.75 -7.40 -7.52
N THR A 158 15.85 -8.37 -6.61
CA THR A 158 16.42 -9.70 -6.86
C THR A 158 15.36 -10.79 -6.91
N ASP A 159 14.12 -10.49 -6.50
CA ASP A 159 13.04 -11.47 -6.47
C ASP A 159 12.41 -11.64 -7.88
N PRO A 160 12.53 -12.82 -8.50
CA PRO A 160 11.95 -13.07 -9.83
C PRO A 160 10.43 -12.96 -9.86
N ARG A 161 9.74 -13.11 -8.73
CA ARG A 161 8.28 -12.97 -8.63
C ARG A 161 7.86 -11.50 -8.71
N VAL A 162 8.67 -10.62 -8.11
CA VAL A 162 8.47 -9.17 -8.20
C VAL A 162 8.80 -8.68 -9.62
N ASP A 163 9.83 -9.25 -10.26
CA ASP A 163 10.12 -8.98 -11.68
C ASP A 163 8.97 -9.40 -12.60
N GLN A 164 8.37 -10.57 -12.39
CA GLN A 164 7.17 -10.99 -13.13
C GLN A 164 6.00 -10.02 -12.93
N LEU A 165 5.77 -9.58 -11.68
CA LEU A 165 4.74 -8.60 -11.35
C LEU A 165 4.97 -7.26 -12.05
N ALA A 166 6.21 -6.76 -12.05
CA ALA A 166 6.60 -5.52 -12.70
C ALA A 166 6.48 -5.58 -14.23
N ASN A 167 6.84 -6.71 -14.84
CA ASN A 167 6.65 -6.94 -16.27
C ASN A 167 5.17 -6.95 -16.65
N TRP A 168 4.33 -7.64 -15.88
CA TRP A 168 2.88 -7.64 -16.11
C TRP A 168 2.26 -6.24 -15.97
N ILE A 169 2.68 -5.46 -14.97
CA ILE A 169 2.25 -4.06 -14.84
C ILE A 169 2.67 -3.23 -16.05
N ALA A 170 3.88 -3.45 -16.59
CA ALA A 170 4.35 -2.74 -17.77
C ALA A 170 3.50 -3.07 -19.01
N GLU A 171 3.10 -4.34 -19.17
CA GLU A 171 2.21 -4.80 -20.24
C GLU A 171 0.80 -4.19 -20.13
N GLN A 172 0.28 -4.04 -18.91
CA GLN A 172 -1.04 -3.44 -18.63
C GLN A 172 -0.96 -1.94 -18.25
N SER A 173 0.09 -1.25 -18.69
CA SER A 173 0.38 0.12 -18.25
C SER A 173 -0.69 1.15 -18.61
N GLU A 174 -1.54 0.86 -19.60
CA GLU A 174 -2.65 1.73 -20.00
C GLU A 174 -3.71 1.91 -18.91
N GLU A 175 -3.80 0.97 -17.96
CA GLU A 175 -4.72 1.02 -16.82
C GLU A 175 -4.18 1.84 -15.64
N LEU A 176 -2.87 2.17 -15.66
CA LEU A 176 -2.24 2.82 -14.53
C LEU A 176 -2.77 4.24 -14.33
N THR A 177 -3.10 4.52 -13.07
CA THR A 177 -3.47 5.85 -12.60
C THR A 177 -2.23 6.67 -12.23
N GLY A 178 -2.38 8.00 -12.14
CA GLY A 178 -1.30 8.88 -11.67
C GLY A 178 -0.80 8.54 -10.26
N ASP A 179 -1.68 8.08 -9.37
CA ASP A 179 -1.32 7.61 -8.02
C ASP A 179 -0.44 6.35 -8.09
N ALA A 180 -0.84 5.36 -8.89
CA ALA A 180 -0.08 4.14 -9.08
C ALA A 180 1.31 4.42 -9.68
N ILE A 181 1.39 5.29 -10.69
CA ILE A 181 2.68 5.74 -11.25
C ILE A 181 3.54 6.41 -10.19
N GLY A 182 2.97 7.27 -9.35
CA GLY A 182 3.68 7.93 -8.25
C GLY A 182 4.27 6.93 -7.25
N LYS A 183 3.50 5.91 -6.86
CA LYS A 183 3.97 4.81 -5.99
C LYS A 183 5.13 4.04 -6.62
N LEU A 184 5.01 3.67 -7.89
CA LEU A 184 6.08 2.98 -8.61
C LEU A 184 7.36 3.83 -8.70
N CYS A 185 7.24 5.13 -8.98
CA CYS A 185 8.38 6.06 -8.95
C CYS A 185 9.07 6.09 -7.58
N ALA A 186 8.30 6.08 -6.49
CA ALA A 186 8.84 6.04 -5.15
C ALA A 186 9.60 4.74 -4.88
N ILE A 187 8.99 3.58 -5.19
CA ILE A 187 9.61 2.26 -5.03
C ILE A 187 10.92 2.17 -5.81
N LEU A 188 10.89 2.50 -7.11
CA LEU A 188 12.05 2.37 -7.98
C LEU A 188 13.20 3.26 -7.49
N ASN A 189 12.94 4.52 -7.16
CA ASN A 189 13.98 5.44 -6.70
C ASN A 189 14.53 5.07 -5.31
N ASP A 190 13.67 4.73 -4.35
CA ASP A 190 14.09 4.34 -2.99
C ASP A 190 15.03 3.13 -3.02
N ARG A 191 14.68 2.16 -3.85
CA ARG A 191 15.45 0.92 -4.01
C ARG A 191 16.57 0.99 -5.03
N ASN A 192 16.72 2.13 -5.72
CA ASN A 192 17.62 2.28 -6.87
C ASN A 192 17.44 1.16 -7.93
N TRP A 193 16.19 0.73 -8.13
CA TRP A 193 15.86 -0.40 -8.99
C TRP A 193 15.60 0.05 -10.43
N ARG A 194 16.53 -0.28 -11.32
CA ARG A 194 16.47 0.12 -12.74
C ARG A 194 15.67 -0.88 -13.60
N HIS A 195 14.37 -1.01 -13.36
CA HIS A 195 13.48 -1.84 -14.19
C HIS A 195 13.03 -1.11 -15.46
N VAL A 196 13.85 -1.18 -16.52
CA VAL A 196 13.68 -0.39 -17.76
C VAL A 196 12.30 -0.53 -18.43
N PRO A 197 11.72 -1.74 -18.60
CA PRO A 197 10.41 -1.88 -19.24
C PRO A 197 9.31 -1.09 -18.51
N LEU A 198 9.29 -1.23 -17.18
CA LEU A 198 8.31 -0.56 -16.32
C LEU A 198 8.48 0.97 -16.34
N VAL A 199 9.72 1.48 -16.22
CA VAL A 199 9.98 2.93 -16.27
C VAL A 199 9.50 3.54 -17.59
N LYS A 200 9.73 2.87 -18.72
CA LYS A 200 9.25 3.33 -20.03
C LYS A 200 7.73 3.30 -20.12
N ALA A 201 7.11 2.21 -19.67
CA ALA A 201 5.66 2.05 -19.70
C ALA A 201 4.93 3.12 -18.85
N MET A 202 5.44 3.40 -17.65
CA MET A 202 4.95 4.48 -16.79
C MET A 202 5.12 5.86 -17.43
N ALA A 203 6.26 6.11 -18.08
CA ALA A 203 6.50 7.36 -18.77
C ALA A 203 5.52 7.58 -19.92
N GLU A 204 5.30 6.57 -20.76
CA GLU A 204 4.33 6.63 -21.86
C GLU A 204 2.90 6.87 -21.34
N GLN A 205 2.48 6.12 -20.32
CA GLN A 205 1.15 6.30 -19.73
C GLN A 205 0.99 7.68 -19.09
N SER A 206 2.01 8.20 -18.41
CA SER A 206 1.93 9.53 -17.80
C SER A 206 1.75 10.64 -18.85
N VAL A 207 2.30 10.49 -20.06
CA VAL A 207 2.06 11.40 -21.18
C VAL A 207 0.60 11.33 -21.62
N ARG A 208 0.04 10.12 -21.76
CA ARG A 208 -1.39 9.94 -22.10
C ARG A 208 -2.32 10.56 -21.07
N LEU A 209 -2.07 10.34 -19.78
CA LEU A 209 -2.85 10.94 -18.70
C LEU A 209 -2.72 12.48 -18.68
N GLN A 210 -1.53 13.01 -19.01
CA GLN A 210 -1.34 14.45 -19.14
C GLN A 210 -2.18 15.08 -20.24
N LEU A 211 -2.27 14.43 -21.40
CA LEU A 211 -3.14 14.89 -22.49
C LEU A 211 -4.62 14.87 -22.10
N GLN A 212 -5.01 13.97 -21.21
CA GLN A 212 -6.36 13.87 -20.64
C GLN A 212 -6.58 14.76 -19.41
N GLN A 213 -5.56 15.52 -18.97
CA GLN A 213 -5.58 16.32 -17.75
C GLN A 213 -5.90 15.51 -16.48
N SER A 214 -5.54 14.23 -16.46
CA SER A 214 -5.83 13.28 -15.38
C SER A 214 -4.62 12.91 -14.52
N VAL A 215 -3.50 13.64 -14.66
CA VAL A 215 -2.26 13.45 -13.89
C VAL A 215 -1.90 14.71 -13.12
N SER A 216 -1.33 14.53 -11.93
CA SER A 216 -0.90 15.64 -11.09
C SER A 216 0.51 16.13 -11.44
N ALA A 217 0.83 17.37 -11.07
CA ALA A 217 2.15 17.94 -11.29
C ALA A 217 3.25 17.19 -10.53
N GLU A 218 2.95 16.68 -9.34
CA GLU A 218 3.85 15.87 -8.53
C GLU A 218 4.17 14.54 -9.22
N CYS A 219 3.17 13.89 -9.81
CA CYS A 219 3.37 12.67 -10.59
C CYS A 219 4.26 12.93 -11.81
N CYS A 220 3.97 13.98 -12.58
CA CYS A 220 4.83 14.38 -13.71
C CYS A 220 6.28 14.62 -13.28
N ARG A 221 6.48 15.31 -12.14
CA ARG A 221 7.81 15.57 -11.59
C ARG A 221 8.51 14.27 -11.20
N ALA A 222 7.82 13.38 -10.49
CA ALA A 222 8.34 12.10 -10.05
C ALA A 222 8.79 11.24 -11.24
N VAL A 223 8.00 11.17 -12.32
CA VAL A 223 8.37 10.45 -13.54
C VAL A 223 9.64 11.02 -14.17
N LEU A 224 9.73 12.35 -14.29
CA LEU A 224 10.92 13.02 -14.85
C LEU A 224 12.16 12.78 -13.99
N ASP A 225 12.01 12.77 -12.67
CA ASP A 225 13.10 12.43 -11.74
C ASP A 225 13.53 10.98 -11.88
N THR A 226 12.59 10.03 -11.90
CA THR A 226 12.90 8.61 -12.12
C THR A 226 13.63 8.38 -13.45
N LEU A 227 13.19 9.02 -14.55
CA LEU A 227 13.89 8.98 -15.84
C LEU A 227 15.30 9.56 -15.75
N GLY A 228 15.47 10.66 -15.02
CA GLY A 228 16.77 11.30 -14.76
C GLY A 228 17.71 10.42 -13.95
N THR A 229 17.27 9.93 -12.79
CA THR A 229 18.01 9.05 -11.87
C THR A 229 18.56 7.83 -12.60
N PHE A 230 17.75 7.20 -13.46
CA PHE A 230 18.15 5.99 -14.17
C PHE A 230 18.75 6.22 -15.56
N MET A 231 18.94 7.49 -15.95
CA MET A 231 19.47 7.90 -17.25
C MET A 231 18.70 7.25 -18.41
N ILE A 232 17.37 7.19 -18.31
CA ILE A 232 16.48 6.63 -19.33
C ILE A 232 15.95 7.78 -20.19
N HIS A 233 16.23 7.72 -21.49
CA HIS A 233 15.77 8.72 -22.44
C HIS A 233 14.35 8.41 -22.89
N HIS A 234 13.42 9.35 -22.65
CA HIS A 234 12.05 9.32 -23.16
C HIS A 234 11.65 10.72 -23.62
N GLN A 235 11.70 10.98 -24.93
CA GLN A 235 11.48 12.31 -25.48
C GLN A 235 10.06 12.83 -25.21
N GLY A 236 9.04 12.00 -25.46
CA GLY A 236 7.63 12.38 -25.23
C GLY A 236 7.35 12.81 -23.79
N ALA A 237 7.86 12.08 -22.79
CA ALA A 237 7.73 12.46 -21.38
C ALA A 237 8.42 13.80 -21.06
N ARG A 238 9.63 14.04 -21.59
CA ARG A 238 10.33 15.31 -21.36
C ARG A 238 9.60 16.51 -21.96
N GLU A 239 9.04 16.36 -23.16
CA GLU A 239 8.33 17.45 -23.83
C GLU A 239 6.96 17.72 -23.19
N ASN A 240 6.18 16.67 -22.93
CA ASN A 240 4.78 16.82 -22.49
C ASN A 240 4.63 17.03 -20.98
N LEU A 241 5.52 16.48 -20.15
CA LEU A 241 5.39 16.53 -18.69
C LEU A 241 6.17 17.69 -18.07
N SER A 242 7.19 18.25 -18.75
CA SER A 242 8.09 19.24 -18.17
C SER A 242 7.39 20.53 -17.75
N ALA A 243 6.44 21.01 -18.54
CA ALA A 243 5.69 22.22 -18.22
C ALA A 243 4.93 22.07 -16.89
N LEU A 244 4.17 20.97 -16.74
CA LEU A 244 3.41 20.72 -15.53
C LEU A 244 4.32 20.35 -14.35
N GLY A 245 5.31 19.47 -14.55
CA GLY A 245 6.25 19.06 -13.49
C GLY A 245 7.09 20.21 -12.92
N ARG A 246 7.41 21.24 -13.72
CA ARG A 246 8.11 22.44 -13.24
C ARG A 246 7.28 23.27 -12.27
N SER A 247 5.94 23.21 -12.34
CA SER A 247 5.07 24.02 -11.48
C SER A 247 5.23 23.71 -9.99
N VAL A 248 5.67 22.49 -9.66
CA VAL A 248 5.91 21.99 -8.29
C VAL A 248 7.40 21.79 -7.98
N SER A 249 8.29 22.18 -8.89
CA SER A 249 9.73 22.12 -8.60
C SER A 249 10.05 23.07 -7.45
N LYS A 250 10.85 22.59 -6.49
CA LYS A 250 11.41 23.41 -5.40
C LYS A 250 12.29 24.56 -5.94
N GLU A 251 12.63 24.53 -7.22
CA GLU A 251 13.28 25.60 -7.97
C GLU A 251 12.29 26.65 -8.52
N ARG A 252 11.12 26.83 -7.89
CA ARG A 252 10.52 28.18 -7.97
C ARG A 252 11.43 29.11 -7.20
N ILE A 253 12.37 29.72 -7.92
CA ILE A 253 12.89 31.02 -7.51
C ILE A 253 11.64 31.89 -7.37
N GLN A 254 11.21 32.17 -6.14
CA GLN A 254 10.26 33.24 -5.89
C GLN A 254 11.02 34.52 -6.22
N LEU A 255 10.98 34.91 -7.48
CA LEU A 255 11.44 36.21 -7.91
C LEU A 255 10.51 37.22 -7.22
N SER A 256 11.10 38.23 -6.59
CA SER A 256 10.33 39.40 -6.15
C SER A 256 9.63 40.06 -7.34
N GLU A 257 8.58 40.86 -7.11
CA GLU A 257 7.88 41.59 -8.18
C GLU A 257 8.85 42.43 -9.04
N GLU A 258 9.92 42.94 -8.45
CA GLU A 258 10.98 43.68 -9.15
C GLU A 258 11.84 42.78 -10.06
N GLU A 259 12.15 41.57 -9.61
CA GLU A 259 12.92 40.59 -10.38
C GLU A 259 12.08 39.99 -11.52
N GLU A 260 10.78 39.77 -11.32
CA GLU A 260 9.86 39.36 -12.40
C GLU A 260 9.75 40.45 -13.49
N GLN A 261 9.66 41.72 -13.09
CA GLN A 261 9.66 42.85 -14.03
C GLN A 261 10.98 42.98 -14.79
N GLN A 262 12.13 42.78 -14.13
CA GLN A 262 13.44 42.81 -14.81
C GLN A 262 13.61 41.65 -15.80
N VAL A 263 13.17 40.44 -15.45
CA VAL A 263 13.22 39.30 -16.37
C VAL A 263 12.31 39.53 -17.57
N GLN A 264 11.12 40.11 -17.38
CA GLN A 264 10.23 40.48 -18.50
C GLN A 264 10.82 41.57 -19.41
N LEU A 265 11.59 42.53 -18.86
CA LEU A 265 12.30 43.54 -19.64
C LEU A 265 13.47 42.95 -20.43
N LEU A 266 14.17 41.96 -19.88
CA LEU A 266 15.28 41.27 -20.54
C LEU A 266 14.83 40.32 -21.66
N LEU A 267 13.64 39.72 -21.53
CA LEU A 267 13.04 38.83 -22.55
C LEU A 267 12.38 39.58 -23.72
N ARG A 268 12.28 40.92 -23.66
CA ARG A 268 11.71 41.78 -24.71
C ARG A 268 12.76 42.34 -25.70
N ARG A 269 13.93 41.74 -25.80
CA ARG A 269 14.92 42.07 -26.84
C ARG A 269 14.85 41.11 -28.02
#